data_AF-A0A4U0ZK84-F1
#
_entry.id   AF-A0A4U0ZK84-F1
#
_cell.length_a   1.000
_cell.length_b   1.000
_cell.length_c   1.000
_cell.angle_alpha   90.00
_cell.angle_beta   90.00
_cell.angle_gamma   90.00
#
_symmetry.space_group_name_H-M   'P 1'
#
loop_
_entity.id
_entity.type
_entity.pdbx_description
1 polymer ?
#
loop_
_entity_poly.entity_id
_entity_poly.type
_entity_poly.pdbx_seq_one_letter_code
_entity_poly.pdbx_strand_id
1 'polypeptide(L)'
;MRRIIWVCSLVCSSLMFASMAQSQETGQQDLRASVVLIDAASSPGYKVIQEIEKLMDGGVEGSEATKTSLAALAASESETLTTSQKEMLSTYTEASYAFFNALIGGSEIFEATFASIEELPANAGDVVTVAVTFFPEQANEILAAAVLTGEITQEDAIALALLAGANPEDVSTETAAGGDITAVPAPLGAGVGAGGAGGGDTTASTN
;
A
#
# COMPACT_ATOMS: atom_id res chain seq x y z
N MET A 1 45.64 -46.92 1.53
CA MET A 1 44.21 -47.16 1.83
C MET A 1 43.49 -47.55 0.54
N ARG A 2 42.42 -48.33 0.67
CA ARG A 2 41.72 -49.15 -0.34
C ARG A 2 41.41 -48.49 -1.69
N ARG A 3 41.57 -49.30 -2.75
CA ARG A 3 40.92 -49.19 -4.08
C ARG A 3 39.46 -49.65 -3.99
N ILE A 4 38.53 -49.03 -4.72
CA ILE A 4 37.39 -49.69 -5.39
C ILE A 4 36.99 -48.84 -6.61
N ILE A 5 37.07 -49.47 -7.77
CA ILE A 5 36.51 -49.10 -9.07
C ILE A 5 35.06 -49.62 -9.08
N TRP A 6 34.09 -48.88 -9.60
CA TRP A 6 32.92 -49.51 -10.23
C TRP A 6 32.34 -48.65 -11.36
N VAL A 7 32.58 -49.14 -12.57
CA VAL A 7 31.87 -48.83 -13.81
C VAL A 7 30.64 -49.72 -13.84
N CYS A 8 29.46 -49.18 -14.11
CA CYS A 8 28.33 -49.95 -14.64
C CYS A 8 27.43 -49.08 -15.52
N SER A 9 27.61 -49.25 -16.83
CA SER A 9 26.62 -48.92 -17.85
C SER A 9 25.48 -49.94 -17.77
N LEU A 10 24.21 -49.51 -17.79
CA LEU A 10 23.16 -50.32 -18.40
C LEU A 10 21.95 -49.48 -18.83
N VAL A 11 21.81 -49.42 -20.15
CA VAL A 11 20.61 -49.26 -20.98
C VAL A 11 19.29 -49.65 -20.30
N CYS A 12 18.29 -48.77 -20.39
CA CYS A 12 16.90 -49.20 -20.50
C CYS A 12 16.18 -48.27 -21.49
N SER A 13 15.97 -48.80 -22.69
CA SER A 13 15.16 -48.20 -23.75
C SER A 13 13.66 -48.43 -23.47
N SER A 14 12.85 -47.52 -24.03
CA SER A 14 11.72 -47.82 -24.92
C SER A 14 10.30 -47.49 -24.42
N LEU A 15 9.60 -46.71 -25.29
CA LEU A 15 8.17 -46.76 -25.64
C LEU A 15 7.19 -46.16 -24.59
N MET A 16 6.15 -45.40 -24.90
CA MET A 16 5.48 -44.90 -26.10
C MET A 16 4.35 -43.94 -25.63
N PHE A 17 3.71 -43.27 -26.59
CA PHE A 17 2.33 -42.75 -26.60
C PHE A 17 2.02 -41.34 -26.07
N ALA A 18 1.73 -40.49 -27.05
CA ALA A 18 0.39 -39.92 -27.30
C ALA A 18 0.19 -38.41 -27.07
N SER A 19 -0.49 -37.85 -28.07
CA SER A 19 -1.21 -36.58 -28.08
C SER A 19 -0.41 -35.31 -28.33
N MET A 20 -0.14 -35.06 -29.62
CA MET A 20 -0.18 -33.69 -30.14
C MET A 20 -1.65 -33.27 -30.23
N ALA A 21 -2.11 -32.49 -29.25
CA ALA A 21 -3.31 -31.67 -29.37
C ALA A 21 -3.07 -30.36 -28.61
N GLN A 22 -3.35 -29.26 -29.30
CA GLN A 22 -3.38 -27.87 -28.83
C GLN A 22 -2.03 -27.21 -28.48
N SER A 23 -1.27 -26.85 -29.52
CA SER A 23 -0.63 -25.54 -29.52
C SER A 23 -1.65 -24.51 -30.01
N GLN A 24 -2.20 -23.71 -29.10
CA GLN A 24 -2.71 -22.34 -29.33
C GLN A 24 -3.46 -21.90 -28.06
N GLU A 25 -2.76 -21.36 -27.05
CA GLU A 25 -3.34 -20.35 -26.12
C GLU A 25 -2.37 -19.74 -25.09
N THR A 26 -1.08 -20.06 -25.10
CA THR A 26 -0.14 -19.55 -24.08
C THR A 26 0.45 -18.15 -24.34
N GLY A 27 0.12 -17.50 -25.45
CA GLY A 27 0.73 -16.21 -25.82
C GLY A 27 0.17 -14.97 -25.09
N GLN A 28 -1.01 -15.06 -24.48
CA GLN A 28 -1.72 -13.87 -23.95
C GLN A 28 -1.70 -13.77 -22.42
N GLN A 29 -1.48 -14.89 -21.71
CA GLN A 29 -1.32 -14.90 -20.25
C GLN A 29 0.05 -14.42 -19.80
N ASP A 30 1.11 -14.73 -20.55
CA ASP A 30 2.50 -14.36 -20.19
C ASP A 30 2.74 -12.84 -20.30
N LEU A 31 2.11 -12.20 -21.30
CA LEU A 31 2.13 -10.75 -21.45
C LEU A 31 1.32 -10.03 -20.37
N ARG A 32 0.19 -10.61 -19.90
CA ARG A 32 -0.60 -10.01 -18.81
C ARG A 32 0.12 -10.11 -17.47
N ALA A 33 0.76 -11.24 -17.16
CA ALA A 33 1.57 -11.38 -15.96
C ALA A 33 2.81 -10.45 -15.99
N SER A 34 3.45 -10.31 -17.16
CA SER A 34 4.58 -9.39 -17.34
C SER A 34 4.16 -7.92 -17.25
N VAL A 35 2.97 -7.56 -17.77
CA VAL A 35 2.41 -6.21 -17.65
C VAL A 35 2.03 -5.90 -16.20
N VAL A 36 1.43 -6.84 -15.47
CA VAL A 36 1.08 -6.68 -14.04
C VAL A 36 2.33 -6.47 -13.17
N LEU A 37 3.45 -7.16 -13.46
CA LEU A 37 4.71 -6.97 -12.73
C LEU A 37 5.42 -5.65 -13.08
N ILE A 38 5.28 -5.16 -14.32
CA ILE A 38 5.78 -3.84 -14.74
C ILE A 38 4.92 -2.71 -14.16
N ASP A 39 3.61 -2.93 -14.00
CA ASP A 39 2.65 -1.98 -13.45
C ASP A 39 2.82 -1.81 -11.92
N ALA A 40 3.03 -2.91 -11.19
CA ALA A 40 3.36 -2.87 -9.77
C ALA A 40 4.67 -2.09 -9.49
N ALA A 41 5.71 -2.26 -10.32
CA ALA A 41 6.94 -1.48 -10.25
C ALA A 41 6.76 0.01 -10.64
N SER A 42 5.60 0.38 -11.18
CA SER A 42 5.23 1.75 -11.55
C SER A 42 4.42 2.47 -10.48
N SER A 43 3.92 1.73 -9.47
CA SER A 43 3.15 2.31 -8.37
C SER A 43 4.00 3.38 -7.64
N PRO A 44 3.40 4.52 -7.29
CA PRO A 44 4.13 5.66 -6.76
C PRO A 44 4.92 5.36 -5.49
N GLY A 45 4.43 4.45 -4.64
CA GLY A 45 5.13 4.04 -3.42
C GLY A 45 6.46 3.35 -3.69
N TYR A 46 6.55 2.50 -4.71
CA TYR A 46 7.82 1.85 -5.08
C TYR A 46 8.84 2.84 -5.64
N LYS A 47 8.40 3.92 -6.29
CA LYS A 47 9.31 4.99 -6.73
C LYS A 47 9.92 5.71 -5.53
N VAL A 48 9.13 5.94 -4.46
CA VAL A 48 9.63 6.51 -3.21
C VAL A 48 10.66 5.57 -2.59
N ILE A 49 10.34 4.28 -2.45
CA ILE A 49 11.25 3.27 -1.91
C ILE A 49 12.57 3.23 -2.68
N GLN A 50 12.53 3.25 -4.02
CA GLN A 50 13.74 3.26 -4.85
C GLN A 50 14.63 4.48 -4.59
N GLU A 51 14.07 5.67 -4.35
CA GLU A 51 14.89 6.84 -4.00
C GLU A 51 15.49 6.72 -2.60
N ILE A 52 14.82 6.04 -1.67
CA ILE A 52 15.36 5.78 -0.33
C ILE A 52 16.51 4.76 -0.43
N GLU A 53 16.29 3.65 -1.14
CA GLU A 53 17.28 2.59 -1.35
C GLU A 53 18.54 3.13 -2.03
N LYS A 54 18.43 4.05 -3.00
CA LYS A 54 19.60 4.70 -3.62
C LYS A 54 20.50 5.42 -2.61
N LEU A 55 19.92 6.07 -1.60
CA LEU A 55 20.71 6.70 -0.53
C LEU A 55 21.31 5.65 0.41
N MET A 56 20.57 4.58 0.70
CA MET A 56 21.07 3.48 1.53
C MET A 56 22.23 2.72 0.87
N ASP A 57 22.16 2.48 -0.43
CA ASP A 57 23.26 1.92 -1.23
C ASP A 57 24.49 2.85 -1.23
N GLY A 58 24.25 4.17 -1.07
CA GLY A 58 25.27 5.19 -0.85
C GLY A 58 25.84 5.22 0.58
N GLY A 59 25.33 4.39 1.50
CA GLY A 59 25.78 4.28 2.89
C GLY A 59 25.03 5.17 3.89
N VAL A 60 23.89 5.75 3.51
CA VAL A 60 23.03 6.51 4.43
C VAL A 60 22.15 5.55 5.24
N GLU A 61 22.06 5.77 6.56
CA GLU A 61 21.19 4.97 7.44
C GLU A 61 19.71 5.08 7.03
N GLY A 62 18.95 3.99 7.15
CA GLY A 62 17.60 3.87 6.58
C GLY A 62 16.61 4.97 7.00
N SER A 63 16.62 5.39 8.28
CA SER A 63 15.76 6.48 8.76
C SER A 63 16.14 7.84 8.19
N GLU A 64 17.44 8.14 8.12
CA GLU A 64 17.94 9.39 7.54
C GLU A 64 17.75 9.42 6.02
N ALA A 65 17.95 8.27 5.36
CA ALA A 65 17.66 8.07 3.94
C ALA A 65 16.18 8.32 3.65
N THR A 66 15.28 7.73 4.45
CA THR A 66 13.83 7.93 4.34
C THR A 66 13.49 9.42 4.44
N LYS A 67 13.92 10.08 5.50
CA LYS A 67 13.65 11.51 5.72
C LYS A 67 14.18 12.39 4.58
N THR A 68 15.41 12.12 4.13
CA THR A 68 16.07 12.88 3.07
C THR A 68 15.35 12.71 1.74
N SER A 69 15.02 11.46 1.36
CA SER A 69 14.34 11.18 0.09
C SER A 69 12.92 11.72 0.08
N LEU A 70 12.15 11.63 1.17
CA LEU A 70 10.81 12.22 1.24
C LEU A 70 10.85 13.73 1.05
N ALA A 71 11.80 14.42 1.69
CA ALA A 71 11.97 15.86 1.52
C ALA A 71 12.39 16.24 0.09
N ALA A 72 13.30 15.48 -0.51
CA ALA A 72 13.75 15.70 -1.89
C ALA A 72 12.60 15.44 -2.90
N LEU A 73 11.82 14.39 -2.67
CA LEU A 73 10.69 14.03 -3.52
C LEU A 73 9.53 15.02 -3.43
N ALA A 74 9.29 15.60 -2.25
CA ALA A 74 8.29 16.65 -2.05
C ALA A 74 8.67 17.99 -2.71
N ALA A 75 9.95 18.18 -3.09
CA ALA A 75 10.40 19.39 -3.75
C ALA A 75 9.76 19.55 -5.14
N SER A 76 9.46 20.79 -5.52
CA SER A 76 8.82 21.11 -6.82
C SER A 76 9.63 20.61 -8.02
N GLU A 77 10.96 20.55 -7.90
CA GLU A 77 11.90 20.15 -8.95
C GLU A 77 11.95 18.63 -9.22
N SER A 78 11.42 17.79 -8.33
CA SER A 78 11.40 16.33 -8.52
C SER A 78 10.46 15.95 -9.67
N GLU A 79 10.89 15.16 -10.66
CA GLU A 79 10.00 14.66 -11.72
C GLU A 79 9.45 13.26 -11.44
N THR A 80 9.84 12.65 -10.30
CA THR A 80 9.52 11.26 -9.94
C THR A 80 8.05 11.07 -9.59
N LEU A 81 7.43 12.07 -8.96
CA LEU A 81 6.07 12.04 -8.42
C LEU A 81 5.17 13.11 -9.07
N THR A 82 3.87 12.85 -9.09
CA THR A 82 2.86 13.83 -9.51
C THR A 82 2.75 14.98 -8.50
N THR A 83 2.15 16.10 -8.91
CA THR A 83 1.90 17.24 -8.00
C THR A 83 1.15 16.83 -6.74
N SER A 84 0.09 16.02 -6.87
CA SER A 84 -0.70 15.56 -5.72
C SER A 84 0.10 14.67 -4.77
N GLN A 85 0.99 13.83 -5.29
CA GLN A 85 1.87 12.98 -4.48
C GLN A 85 2.93 13.80 -3.74
N LYS A 86 3.49 14.84 -4.36
CA LYS A 86 4.38 15.78 -3.68
C LYS A 86 3.67 16.52 -2.56
N GLU A 87 2.45 17.00 -2.84
CA GLU A 87 1.60 17.65 -1.86
C GLU A 87 1.31 16.71 -0.68
N MET A 88 1.03 15.43 -0.96
CA MET A 88 0.85 14.39 0.05
C MET A 88 2.06 14.29 1.00
N LEU A 89 3.28 14.16 0.46
CA LEU A 89 4.51 14.09 1.27
C LEU A 89 4.77 15.36 2.07
N SER A 90 4.47 16.53 1.49
CA SER A 90 4.67 17.82 2.16
C SER A 90 3.62 18.13 3.23
N THR A 91 2.40 17.61 3.09
CA THR A 91 1.28 17.85 4.01
C THR A 91 1.30 16.86 5.16
N TYR A 92 1.54 15.59 4.85
CA TYR A 92 1.50 14.48 5.82
C TYR A 92 2.91 13.94 6.08
N THR A 93 3.86 14.83 6.38
CA THR A 93 5.27 14.47 6.52
C THR A 93 5.52 13.41 7.59
N GLU A 94 4.85 13.50 8.74
CA GLU A 94 5.02 12.56 9.85
C GLU A 94 4.46 11.18 9.50
N ALA A 95 3.23 11.11 8.98
CA ALA A 95 2.61 9.87 8.52
C ALA A 95 3.39 9.23 7.35
N SER A 96 3.87 10.04 6.40
CA SER A 96 4.72 9.57 5.30
C SER A 96 6.03 8.99 5.81
N TYR A 97 6.68 9.67 6.76
CA TYR A 97 7.90 9.17 7.35
C TYR A 97 7.67 7.86 8.10
N ALA A 98 6.68 7.79 8.99
CA ALA A 98 6.38 6.57 9.75
C ALA A 98 6.13 5.37 8.81
N PHE A 99 5.29 5.58 7.80
CA PHE A 99 4.91 4.54 6.84
C PHE A 99 6.10 4.06 5.99
N PHE A 100 6.83 4.96 5.33
CA PHE A 100 7.96 4.56 4.50
C PHE A 100 9.15 4.06 5.34
N ASN A 101 9.36 4.58 6.54
CA ASN A 101 10.39 4.08 7.43
C ASN A 101 10.09 2.65 7.90
N ALA A 102 8.82 2.34 8.17
CA ALA A 102 8.39 0.97 8.49
C ALA A 102 8.62 0.00 7.31
N LEU A 103 8.26 0.42 6.09
CA LEU A 103 8.52 -0.38 4.87
C LEU A 103 10.02 -0.65 4.65
N ILE A 104 10.86 0.37 4.79
CA ILE A 104 12.32 0.24 4.67
C ILE A 104 12.91 -0.60 5.82
N GLY A 105 12.24 -0.64 6.97
CA GLY A 105 12.54 -1.56 8.07
C GLY A 105 12.27 -3.03 7.77
N GLY A 106 11.69 -3.35 6.60
CA GLY A 106 11.40 -4.71 6.14
C GLY A 106 9.95 -5.17 6.38
N SER A 107 9.05 -4.28 6.75
CA SER A 107 7.61 -4.57 6.89
C SER A 107 6.94 -4.67 5.51
N GLU A 108 5.91 -5.51 5.40
CA GLU A 108 5.00 -5.45 4.25
C GLU A 108 3.99 -4.30 4.43
N ILE A 109 3.12 -4.06 3.45
CA ILE A 109 2.21 -2.89 3.46
C ILE A 109 1.23 -2.97 4.64
N PHE A 110 0.68 -4.14 4.92
CA PHE A 110 -0.17 -4.38 6.09
C PHE A 110 0.53 -3.99 7.39
N GLU A 111 1.72 -4.56 7.66
CA GLU A 111 2.46 -4.31 8.91
C GLU A 111 2.96 -2.88 9.00
N ALA A 112 3.40 -2.28 7.89
CA ALA A 112 3.82 -0.90 7.87
C ALA A 112 2.66 0.05 8.17
N THR A 113 1.48 -0.21 7.62
CA THR A 113 0.26 0.56 7.92
C THR A 113 -0.10 0.42 9.40
N PHE A 114 -0.19 -0.81 9.89
CA PHE A 114 -0.53 -1.10 11.28
C PHE A 114 0.46 -0.43 12.25
N ALA A 115 1.75 -0.64 12.05
CA ALA A 115 2.80 -0.07 12.91
C ALA A 115 2.79 1.46 12.90
N SER A 116 2.54 2.07 11.73
CA SER A 116 2.48 3.53 11.62
C SER A 116 1.27 4.13 12.33
N ILE A 117 0.13 3.43 12.32
CA ILE A 117 -1.05 3.86 13.06
C ILE A 117 -0.84 3.66 14.58
N GLU A 118 -0.20 2.59 15.01
CA GLU A 118 0.17 2.39 16.42
C GLU A 118 1.16 3.47 16.92
N GLU A 119 2.06 3.94 16.04
CA GLU A 119 2.97 5.05 16.34
C GLU A 119 2.24 6.40 16.37
N LEU A 120 1.25 6.58 15.48
CA LEU A 120 0.53 7.84 15.27
C LEU A 120 -1.00 7.66 15.39
N PRO A 121 -1.54 7.23 16.55
CA PRO A 121 -2.95 6.85 16.66
C PRO A 121 -3.91 8.02 16.42
N ALA A 122 -3.53 9.22 16.84
CA ALA A 122 -4.30 10.44 16.59
C ALA A 122 -4.34 10.85 15.10
N ASN A 123 -3.47 10.26 14.28
CA ASN A 123 -3.31 10.56 12.86
C ASN A 123 -3.52 9.29 12.00
N ALA A 124 -4.28 8.31 12.51
CA ALA A 124 -4.57 7.07 11.78
C ALA A 124 -5.11 7.32 10.37
N GLY A 125 -5.99 8.32 10.21
CA GLY A 125 -6.52 8.72 8.91
C GLY A 125 -5.46 9.29 7.95
N ASP A 126 -4.45 9.99 8.46
CA ASP A 126 -3.34 10.50 7.64
C ASP A 126 -2.49 9.36 7.12
N VAL A 127 -2.22 8.35 7.96
CA VAL A 127 -1.49 7.13 7.55
C VAL A 127 -2.25 6.38 6.45
N VAL A 128 -3.57 6.17 6.61
CA VAL A 128 -4.40 5.54 5.57
C VAL A 128 -4.35 6.34 4.28
N THR A 129 -4.50 7.67 4.36
CA THR A 129 -4.48 8.54 3.19
C THR A 129 -3.15 8.46 2.44
N VAL A 130 -2.02 8.50 3.16
CA VAL A 130 -0.69 8.33 2.59
C VAL A 130 -0.55 6.95 1.96
N ALA A 131 -0.83 5.89 2.71
CA ALA A 131 -0.63 4.52 2.25
C ALA A 131 -1.42 4.24 0.97
N VAL A 132 -2.70 4.63 0.92
CA VAL A 132 -3.55 4.43 -0.28
C VAL A 132 -3.09 5.29 -1.45
N THR A 133 -2.63 6.54 -1.20
CA THR A 133 -2.12 7.40 -2.28
C THR A 133 -0.91 6.77 -2.96
N PHE A 134 -0.03 6.12 -2.18
CA PHE A 134 1.21 5.53 -2.66
C PHE A 134 1.06 4.07 -3.11
N PHE A 135 0.05 3.36 -2.62
CA PHE A 135 -0.22 1.95 -2.90
C PHE A 135 -1.72 1.71 -3.15
N PRO A 136 -2.31 2.32 -4.20
CA PRO A 136 -3.75 2.31 -4.41
C PRO A 136 -4.31 0.91 -4.71
N GLU A 137 -3.51 0.04 -5.33
CA GLU A 137 -3.90 -1.36 -5.61
C GLU A 137 -4.00 -2.22 -4.34
N GLN A 138 -3.33 -1.79 -3.27
CA GLN A 138 -3.31 -2.47 -1.97
C GLN A 138 -4.29 -1.83 -0.98
N ALA A 139 -5.24 -1.01 -1.45
CA ALA A 139 -6.19 -0.29 -0.59
C ALA A 139 -6.94 -1.21 0.38
N ASN A 140 -7.36 -2.40 -0.05
CA ASN A 140 -8.03 -3.38 0.84
C ASN A 140 -7.16 -3.85 2.00
N GLU A 141 -5.87 -4.11 1.74
CA GLU A 141 -4.92 -4.54 2.75
C GLU A 141 -4.65 -3.42 3.75
N ILE A 142 -4.49 -2.19 3.25
CA ILE A 142 -4.31 -0.98 4.05
C ILE A 142 -5.54 -0.74 4.94
N LEU A 143 -6.75 -0.85 4.39
CA LEU A 143 -7.99 -0.72 5.15
C LEU A 143 -8.12 -1.79 6.23
N ALA A 144 -7.80 -3.04 5.91
CA ALA A 144 -7.83 -4.13 6.87
C ALA A 144 -6.85 -3.90 8.04
N ALA A 145 -5.63 -3.43 7.74
CA ALA A 145 -4.64 -3.07 8.76
C ALA A 145 -5.15 -1.93 9.65
N ALA A 146 -5.71 -0.88 9.04
CA ALA A 146 -6.19 0.29 9.74
C ALA A 146 -7.39 0.01 10.66
N VAL A 147 -8.36 -0.79 10.20
CA VAL A 147 -9.51 -1.18 11.02
C VAL A 147 -9.09 -2.07 12.18
N LEU A 148 -8.04 -2.89 12.00
CA LEU A 148 -7.56 -3.81 13.03
C LEU A 148 -6.98 -3.08 14.25
N THR A 149 -6.42 -1.88 14.08
CA THR A 149 -5.91 -1.09 15.22
C THR A 149 -7.03 -0.58 16.12
N GLY A 150 -8.24 -0.40 15.56
CA GLY A 150 -9.38 0.18 16.26
C GLY A 150 -9.33 1.70 16.42
N GLU A 151 -8.32 2.37 15.86
CA GLU A 151 -8.17 3.83 15.89
C GLU A 151 -9.02 4.55 14.83
N ILE A 152 -9.43 3.83 13.78
CA ILE A 152 -10.30 4.34 12.73
C ILE A 152 -11.44 3.36 12.43
N THR A 153 -12.64 3.88 12.16
CA THR A 153 -13.77 3.04 11.78
C THR A 153 -13.63 2.56 10.33
N GLN A 154 -14.27 1.45 9.99
CA GLN A 154 -14.27 0.94 8.61
C GLN A 154 -14.86 1.95 7.63
N GLU A 155 -15.94 2.64 8.02
CA GLU A 155 -16.60 3.65 7.17
C GLU A 155 -15.66 4.83 6.89
N ASP A 156 -15.01 5.36 7.92
CA ASP A 156 -14.07 6.48 7.78
C ASP A 156 -12.84 6.07 6.95
N ALA A 157 -12.33 4.86 7.18
CA ALA A 157 -11.19 4.34 6.43
C ALA A 157 -11.54 4.20 4.93
N ILE A 158 -12.71 3.66 4.58
CA ILE A 158 -13.19 3.58 3.18
C ILE A 158 -13.33 4.97 2.57
N ALA A 159 -13.93 5.92 3.29
CA ALA A 159 -14.09 7.29 2.80
C ALA A 159 -12.73 7.96 2.49
N LEU A 160 -11.74 7.78 3.38
CA LEU A 160 -10.38 8.27 3.16
C LEU A 160 -9.68 7.56 2.00
N ALA A 161 -9.82 6.25 1.88
CA ALA A 161 -9.22 5.49 0.78
C ALA A 161 -9.77 5.94 -0.58
N LEU A 162 -11.08 6.13 -0.69
CA LEU A 162 -11.70 6.64 -1.92
C LEU A 162 -11.19 8.05 -2.26
N LEU A 163 -11.07 8.93 -1.26
CA LEU A 163 -10.54 10.26 -1.45
C LEU A 163 -9.05 10.25 -1.85
N ALA A 164 -8.28 9.30 -1.32
CA ALA A 164 -6.87 9.08 -1.65
C ALA A 164 -6.66 8.42 -3.03
N GLY A 165 -7.73 8.02 -3.72
CA GLY A 165 -7.68 7.49 -5.07
C GLY A 165 -7.78 5.97 -5.20
N ALA A 166 -8.21 5.27 -4.13
CA ALA A 166 -8.58 3.86 -4.25
C ALA A 166 -9.71 3.66 -5.26
N ASN A 167 -9.65 2.56 -6.00
CA ASN A 167 -10.75 2.15 -6.86
C ASN A 167 -11.94 1.69 -5.98
N PRO A 168 -13.15 2.23 -6.19
CA PRO A 168 -14.32 1.81 -5.45
C PRO A 168 -14.58 0.30 -5.49
N GLU A 169 -14.28 -0.38 -6.60
CA GLU A 169 -14.48 -1.83 -6.71
C GLU A 169 -13.58 -2.63 -5.77
N ASP A 170 -12.42 -2.09 -5.43
CA ASP A 170 -11.50 -2.74 -4.49
C ASP A 170 -12.05 -2.58 -3.07
N VAL A 171 -12.42 -1.36 -2.66
CA VAL A 171 -12.79 -1.06 -1.27
C VAL A 171 -14.27 -1.27 -0.92
N SER A 172 -15.13 -1.57 -1.91
CA SER A 172 -16.59 -1.71 -1.73
C SER A 172 -17.09 -3.13 -1.45
N THR A 173 -16.21 -4.05 -1.08
CA THR A 173 -16.64 -5.44 -0.83
C THR A 173 -17.45 -5.54 0.47
N GLU A 174 -18.78 -5.60 0.29
CA GLU A 174 -19.81 -6.08 1.22
C GLU A 174 -20.09 -5.25 2.49
N THR A 175 -20.53 -4.00 2.35
CA THR A 175 -21.39 -3.40 3.39
C THR A 175 -22.77 -4.06 3.36
N ALA A 176 -22.87 -5.22 4.02
CA ALA A 176 -24.11 -5.94 4.33
C ALA A 176 -25.03 -5.20 5.32
N ALA A 177 -25.07 -3.86 5.26
CA ALA A 177 -25.93 -3.03 6.09
C ALA A 177 -26.20 -1.65 5.45
N GLY A 178 -26.77 -1.63 4.24
CA GLY A 178 -27.59 -0.54 3.68
C GLY A 178 -27.42 0.90 4.20
N GLY A 179 -26.20 1.45 4.12
CA GLY A 179 -25.92 2.87 4.32
C GLY A 179 -25.84 3.57 2.97
N ASP A 180 -26.70 4.56 2.75
CA ASP A 180 -26.69 5.43 1.58
C ASP A 180 -25.39 6.26 1.57
N ILE A 181 -24.49 6.00 0.62
CA ILE A 181 -23.28 6.82 0.41
C ILE A 181 -23.69 8.10 -0.35
N THR A 182 -24.35 9.03 0.34
CA THR A 182 -24.60 10.39 -0.19
C THR A 182 -23.62 11.45 0.34
N ALA A 183 -22.56 11.04 1.05
CA ALA A 183 -21.48 11.94 1.40
C ALA A 183 -20.52 12.12 0.22
N VAL A 184 -20.72 13.18 -0.56
CA VAL A 184 -19.66 13.74 -1.41
C VAL A 184 -18.53 14.16 -0.48
N PRO A 185 -17.33 13.54 -0.51
CA PRO A 185 -16.24 13.99 0.33
C PRO A 185 -15.84 15.40 -0.07
N ALA A 186 -15.96 16.34 0.86
CA ALA A 186 -15.39 17.68 0.67
C ALA A 186 -13.87 17.51 0.55
N PRO A 187 -13.20 18.23 -0.38
CA PRO A 187 -11.75 18.16 -0.48
C PRO A 187 -11.14 18.54 0.87
N LEU A 188 -10.27 17.68 1.40
CA LEU A 188 -9.52 17.92 2.64
C LEU A 188 -8.60 19.12 2.44
N GLY A 189 -9.17 20.31 2.63
CA GLY A 189 -8.45 21.57 2.78
C GLY A 189 -7.93 21.67 4.22
N ALA A 190 -6.66 22.00 4.34
CA ALA A 190 -5.87 22.13 5.56
C ALA A 190 -6.66 22.48 6.84
N GLY A 191 -6.52 21.61 7.84
CA GLY A 191 -6.73 21.93 9.26
C GLY A 191 -8.10 21.55 9.82
N VAL A 192 -8.20 20.34 10.38
CA VAL A 192 -9.20 20.03 11.40
C VAL A 192 -8.47 19.70 12.70
N GLY A 193 -8.41 20.72 13.56
CA GLY A 193 -8.05 20.52 14.95
C GLY A 193 -9.12 19.70 15.65
N ALA A 194 -8.67 18.67 16.37
CA ALA A 194 -9.49 17.90 17.29
C ALA A 194 -10.21 18.82 18.29
N GLY A 195 -11.54 18.81 18.26
CA GLY A 195 -12.42 19.50 19.21
C GLY A 195 -13.40 18.49 19.77
N GLY A 196 -13.15 18.05 21.00
CA GLY A 196 -13.76 16.88 21.63
C GLY A 196 -15.27 16.92 21.85
N ALA A 197 -15.79 15.71 22.07
CA ALA A 197 -17.16 15.41 22.48
C ALA A 197 -17.52 15.98 23.87
N GLY A 198 -18.78 16.42 23.98
CA GLY A 198 -19.55 16.61 25.21
C GLY A 198 -20.92 17.16 24.79
N GLY A 199 -22.06 16.52 25.00
CA GLY A 199 -22.47 15.57 26.01
C GLY A 199 -23.75 16.14 26.64
N GLY A 200 -24.87 15.42 26.58
CA GLY A 200 -26.05 15.67 27.43
C GLY A 200 -27.36 15.96 26.70
N ASP A 201 -28.19 14.93 26.63
CA ASP A 201 -29.64 14.97 26.43
C ASP A 201 -30.35 15.61 27.65
N THR A 202 -31.23 16.59 27.45
CA THR A 202 -32.42 16.84 28.29
C THR A 202 -33.45 17.73 27.56
N THR A 203 -34.55 17.11 27.09
CA THR A 203 -35.94 17.60 27.07
C THR A 203 -36.24 19.11 26.97
N ALA A 204 -36.90 19.52 25.87
CA ALA A 204 -37.88 20.60 25.92
C ALA A 204 -39.16 20.18 25.18
N SER A 205 -40.20 19.98 25.98
CA SER A 205 -41.57 19.63 25.65
C SER A 205 -42.22 20.60 24.67
N THR A 206 -43.06 20.05 23.80
CA THR A 206 -44.16 20.78 23.14
C THR A 206 -45.03 21.50 24.17
N ASN A 207 -45.26 22.79 23.99
CA ASN A 207 -46.51 23.47 24.31
C ASN A 207 -46.66 24.73 23.45
#